data_AF-A0A1E4ZLN9-F1
#
_entry.id   AF-A0A1E4ZLN9-F1
#
_cell.length_a   1.000
_cell.length_b   1.000
_cell.length_c   1.000
_cell.angle_alpha   90.00
_cell.angle_beta   90.00
_cell.angle_gamma   90.00
#
_symmetry.space_group_name_H-M   'P 1'
#
loop_
_entity.id
_entity.type
_entity.pdbx_description
1 polymer ?
#
loop_
_entity_poly.entity_id
_entity_poly.type
_entity_poly.pdbx_seq_one_letter_code
_entity_poly.pdbx_strand_id
1 'polypeptide(L)'
;MEPMDIFYQILHEDLNPLTTQKEETHNNPLNKTSDDKKTSVNKNIPEITEEQFLFYETLLCDTLKKVKRDLHEKVFHSFQDAAGISSIVQNYQVLTLTYCNIIEQHYLEGEEHTKYQISQEHSIIDVFKLTYQTLDAIANYLEVSFFKYLDHSQEIPYQRKLWYVHQQKESCTLLIDHIQSLTINRTLQEIICAPLLKVSENDLSGFTYQEREYYTVYIKVLTKLLSKKTVTVETIYAVLISLEFNTFKIFFFLTDTISGKVKRLQNPNKKIARLHQFLKEVKTTTVTTPTKYNPNLPSLKEQLLLWTQEEIRSLQRNTSYIPYVSYEKGRSKKLLTITVSEISLITRLLYEQNLLEGSKKLFFEFLSETYQTRKAKIISPDSISNRYYSVTEATKNSVKRLLRKMLVHIDKMEA
;
A
#
# COMPACT_ATOMS: atom_id res chain seq x y z
N MET A 1 3.37 -41.60 -15.97
CA MET A 1 3.00 -40.32 -16.60
C MET A 1 2.15 -39.58 -15.60
N GLU A 2 2.62 -38.43 -15.15
CA GLU A 2 1.88 -37.54 -14.27
C GLU A 2 0.63 -37.04 -15.01
N PRO A 3 -0.54 -36.87 -14.37
CA PRO A 3 -1.76 -36.47 -15.08
C PRO A 3 -1.64 -35.16 -15.87
N MET A 4 -0.75 -34.25 -15.45
CA MET A 4 -0.48 -32.99 -16.16
C MET A 4 0.35 -33.17 -17.43
N ASP A 5 1.08 -34.28 -17.60
CA ASP A 5 1.91 -34.53 -18.79
C ASP A 5 1.07 -34.66 -20.07
N ILE A 6 -0.23 -34.97 -19.95
CA ILE A 6 -1.16 -35.03 -21.07
C ILE A 6 -1.25 -33.68 -21.79
N PHE A 7 -1.19 -32.56 -21.06
CA PHE A 7 -1.20 -31.23 -21.68
C PHE A 7 0.07 -30.98 -22.47
N TYR A 8 1.22 -31.45 -21.98
CA TYR A 8 2.47 -31.37 -22.71
C TYR A 8 2.38 -32.19 -24.01
N GLN A 9 1.87 -33.42 -23.94
CA GLN A 9 1.71 -34.30 -25.09
C GLN A 9 0.81 -33.66 -26.17
N ILE A 10 -0.36 -33.16 -25.77
CA ILE A 10 -1.30 -32.49 -26.70
C ILE A 10 -0.64 -31.29 -27.39
N LEU A 11 0.07 -30.45 -26.64
CA LEU A 11 0.64 -29.19 -27.15
C LEU A 11 1.91 -29.38 -28.00
N HIS A 12 2.75 -30.37 -27.66
CA HIS A 12 4.09 -30.50 -28.23
C HIS A 12 4.28 -31.73 -29.12
N GLU A 13 3.48 -32.79 -28.93
CA GLU A 13 3.63 -34.07 -29.64
C GLU A 13 2.48 -34.28 -30.62
N ASP A 14 1.25 -34.36 -30.13
CA ASP A 14 0.09 -34.84 -30.90
C ASP A 14 -0.41 -33.81 -31.93
N LEU A 15 -0.50 -32.53 -31.54
CA LEU A 15 -1.11 -31.47 -32.38
C LEU A 15 -0.12 -30.41 -32.84
N ASN A 16 1.19 -30.62 -32.65
CA ASN A 16 2.20 -29.65 -33.05
C ASN A 16 2.43 -29.71 -34.58
N PRO A 17 2.17 -28.62 -35.32
CA PRO A 17 2.34 -28.60 -36.78
C PRO A 17 3.80 -28.79 -37.23
N LEU A 18 4.79 -28.67 -36.33
CA LEU A 18 6.21 -28.90 -36.63
C LEU A 18 6.64 -30.37 -36.48
N THR A 19 5.88 -31.21 -35.78
CA THR A 19 6.16 -32.66 -35.65
C THR A 19 5.42 -33.47 -36.71
N THR A 20 4.25 -33.02 -37.16
CA THR A 20 3.45 -33.67 -38.22
C THR A 20 4.02 -33.48 -39.64
N GLN A 21 5.01 -32.61 -39.84
CA GLN A 21 5.68 -32.42 -41.14
C GLN A 21 6.71 -33.50 -41.52
N LYS A 22 6.92 -34.54 -40.71
CA LYS A 22 7.98 -35.55 -40.96
C LYS A 22 7.61 -36.69 -41.91
N GLU A 23 6.40 -36.76 -42.46
CA GLU A 23 6.00 -37.88 -43.34
C GLU A 23 5.77 -37.52 -44.82
N GLU A 24 6.02 -36.29 -45.27
CA GLU A 24 5.95 -35.96 -46.70
C GLU A 24 7.33 -36.08 -47.38
N THR A 25 7.57 -37.28 -47.92
CA THR A 25 8.33 -37.61 -49.14
C THR A 25 9.59 -36.80 -49.50
N HIS A 26 10.73 -37.50 -49.42
CA HIS A 26 11.91 -37.22 -50.23
C HIS A 26 11.57 -37.19 -51.73
N ASN A 27 11.75 -36.04 -52.40
CA ASN A 27 12.32 -35.94 -53.75
C ASN A 27 12.69 -34.49 -54.18
N ASN A 28 14.01 -34.24 -54.22
CA ASN A 28 14.78 -33.37 -55.13
C ASN A 28 14.68 -31.82 -55.11
N PRO A 29 15.74 -31.11 -55.59
CA PRO A 29 16.25 -29.88 -54.96
C PRO A 29 16.26 -28.64 -55.88
N LEU A 30 16.73 -27.53 -55.30
CA LEU A 30 17.10 -26.22 -55.87
C LEU A 30 15.97 -25.21 -56.14
N ASN A 31 15.89 -24.18 -55.28
CA ASN A 31 16.47 -22.88 -55.64
C ASN A 31 16.58 -21.95 -54.43
N LYS A 32 17.73 -21.26 -54.33
CA LYS A 32 17.98 -20.14 -53.42
C LYS A 32 17.36 -18.88 -54.00
N THR A 33 16.72 -18.07 -53.15
CA THR A 33 16.93 -16.61 -53.10
C THR A 33 16.37 -16.08 -51.78
N SER A 34 17.23 -15.35 -51.09
CA SER A 34 17.00 -14.55 -49.90
C SER A 34 16.10 -13.35 -50.18
N ASP A 35 15.12 -13.10 -49.31
CA ASP A 35 14.73 -11.74 -48.94
C ASP A 35 13.95 -11.74 -47.62
N ASP A 36 14.37 -10.87 -46.71
CA ASP A 36 13.80 -10.61 -45.40
C ASP A 36 12.35 -10.12 -45.51
N LYS A 37 11.40 -10.99 -45.15
CA LYS A 37 10.02 -10.62 -44.80
C LYS A 37 9.63 -11.34 -43.53
N LYS A 38 9.09 -10.56 -42.58
CA LYS A 38 8.39 -11.02 -41.37
C LYS A 38 7.56 -12.27 -41.70
N THR A 39 8.03 -13.42 -41.22
CA THR A 39 7.41 -14.72 -41.41
C THR A 39 6.13 -14.77 -40.59
N SER A 40 4.99 -14.44 -41.22
CA SER A 40 3.72 -15.05 -40.82
C SER A 40 3.88 -16.55 -41.05
N VAL A 41 4.03 -17.31 -39.97
CA VAL A 41 4.03 -18.78 -40.05
C VAL A 41 2.66 -19.19 -40.56
N ASN A 42 2.57 -19.51 -41.84
CA ASN A 42 1.40 -20.14 -42.43
C ASN A 42 1.37 -21.56 -41.87
N LYS A 43 0.72 -21.73 -40.70
CA LYS A 43 0.53 -23.05 -40.07
C LYS A 43 -0.46 -23.81 -40.94
N ASN A 44 0.02 -24.74 -41.76
CA ASN A 44 -0.81 -25.84 -42.27
C ASN A 44 -1.30 -26.63 -41.05
N ILE A 45 -2.48 -26.27 -40.56
CA ILE A 45 -3.14 -26.93 -39.45
C ILE A 45 -3.69 -28.26 -39.98
N PRO A 46 -3.37 -29.41 -39.35
CA PRO A 46 -3.97 -30.69 -39.69
C PRO A 46 -5.50 -30.61 -39.56
N GLU A 47 -6.23 -31.05 -40.58
CA GLU A 47 -7.66 -31.32 -40.44
C GLU A 47 -7.85 -32.52 -39.51
N ILE A 48 -8.75 -32.40 -38.53
CA ILE A 48 -9.09 -33.49 -37.61
C ILE A 48 -10.49 -34.01 -37.92
N THR A 49 -10.71 -35.31 -37.70
CA THR A 49 -12.03 -35.93 -37.84
C THR A 49 -12.88 -35.71 -36.59
N GLU A 50 -14.20 -35.82 -36.74
CA GLU A 50 -15.14 -35.76 -35.60
C GLU A 50 -14.82 -36.83 -34.53
N GLU A 51 -14.38 -38.02 -34.96
CA GLU A 51 -13.93 -39.09 -34.06
C GLU A 51 -12.68 -38.69 -33.25
N GLN A 52 -11.73 -37.99 -33.87
CA GLN A 52 -10.54 -37.48 -33.19
C GLN A 52 -10.91 -36.39 -32.17
N PHE A 53 -11.85 -35.50 -32.50
CA PHE A 53 -12.33 -34.51 -31.56
C PHE A 53 -13.00 -35.17 -30.33
N LEU A 54 -13.88 -36.14 -30.55
CA LEU A 54 -14.55 -36.88 -29.47
C LEU A 54 -13.55 -37.67 -28.59
N PHE A 55 -12.48 -38.17 -29.19
CA PHE A 55 -11.36 -38.77 -28.46
C PHE A 55 -10.73 -37.76 -27.49
N TYR A 56 -10.38 -36.56 -27.96
CA TYR A 56 -9.79 -35.53 -27.09
C TYR A 56 -10.76 -35.06 -26.01
N GLU A 57 -12.06 -34.96 -26.30
CA GLU A 57 -13.07 -34.64 -25.30
C GLU A 57 -13.11 -35.67 -24.17
N THR A 58 -13.13 -36.96 -24.52
CA THR A 58 -13.09 -38.04 -23.54
C THR A 58 -11.79 -38.04 -22.75
N LEU A 59 -10.65 -37.89 -23.44
CA LEU A 59 -9.32 -37.85 -22.84
C LEU A 59 -9.19 -36.70 -21.82
N LEU A 60 -9.61 -35.49 -22.18
CA LEU A 60 -9.53 -34.31 -21.32
C LEU A 60 -10.47 -34.40 -20.11
N CYS A 61 -11.67 -34.94 -20.30
CA CYS A 61 -12.61 -35.20 -19.21
C CYS A 61 -12.03 -36.17 -18.17
N ASP A 62 -11.39 -37.25 -18.62
CA ASP A 62 -10.74 -38.20 -17.72
C ASP A 62 -9.45 -37.65 -17.10
N THR A 63 -8.72 -36.81 -17.84
CA THR A 63 -7.54 -36.10 -17.35
C THR A 63 -7.90 -35.19 -16.19
N LEU A 64 -8.98 -34.41 -16.30
CA LEU A 64 -9.49 -33.57 -15.21
C LEU A 64 -9.75 -34.37 -13.93
N LYS A 65 -10.40 -35.54 -14.05
CA LYS A 65 -10.66 -36.42 -12.90
C LYS A 65 -9.37 -36.95 -12.28
N LYS A 66 -8.42 -37.37 -13.12
CA LYS A 66 -7.10 -37.89 -12.68
C LYS A 66 -6.30 -36.80 -11.97
N VAL A 67 -6.22 -35.59 -12.51
CA VAL A 67 -5.55 -34.43 -11.90
C VAL A 67 -6.15 -34.12 -10.53
N LYS A 68 -7.48 -34.05 -10.43
CA LYS A 68 -8.16 -33.78 -9.14
C LYS A 68 -7.83 -34.83 -8.08
N ARG A 69 -7.87 -36.12 -8.45
CA ARG A 69 -7.56 -37.23 -7.55
C ARG A 69 -6.11 -37.20 -7.10
N ASP A 70 -5.20 -37.07 -8.04
CA ASP A 70 -3.75 -37.05 -7.79
C ASP A 70 -3.35 -35.86 -6.90
N LEU A 71 -3.90 -34.67 -7.17
CA LEU A 71 -3.70 -33.50 -6.32
C LEU A 71 -4.19 -33.74 -4.89
N HIS A 72 -5.42 -34.27 -4.72
CA HIS A 72 -5.94 -34.58 -3.39
C HIS A 72 -5.09 -35.61 -2.66
N GLU A 73 -4.63 -36.64 -3.37
CA GLU A 73 -3.77 -37.68 -2.81
C GLU A 73 -2.45 -37.08 -2.34
N LYS A 74 -1.78 -36.27 -3.16
CA LYS A 74 -0.51 -35.60 -2.79
C LYS A 74 -0.67 -34.65 -1.61
N VAL A 75 -1.76 -33.87 -1.58
CA VAL A 75 -2.07 -32.98 -0.45
C VAL A 75 -2.38 -33.79 0.81
N PHE A 76 -3.13 -34.88 0.70
CA PHE A 76 -3.45 -35.75 1.83
C PHE A 76 -2.20 -36.41 2.41
N HIS A 77 -1.26 -36.87 1.59
CA HIS A 77 0.02 -37.40 2.09
C HIS A 77 0.89 -36.33 2.77
N SER A 78 0.69 -35.06 2.44
CA SER A 78 1.42 -33.92 3.00
C SER A 78 0.65 -33.15 4.08
N PHE A 79 -0.43 -33.72 4.63
CA PHE A 79 -1.41 -32.99 5.46
C PHE A 79 -0.83 -32.33 6.73
N GLN A 80 0.32 -32.78 7.21
CA GLN A 80 0.98 -32.24 8.40
C GLN A 80 1.96 -31.10 8.08
N ASP A 81 2.32 -30.92 6.81
CA ASP A 81 3.28 -29.91 6.36
C ASP A 81 2.60 -28.87 5.46
N ALA A 82 2.28 -27.72 6.04
CA ALA A 82 1.65 -26.63 5.30
C ALA A 82 2.54 -26.10 4.16
N ALA A 83 3.87 -26.13 4.32
CA ALA A 83 4.78 -25.69 3.26
C ALA A 83 4.80 -26.69 2.10
N GLY A 84 4.80 -27.99 2.39
CA GLY A 84 4.63 -29.06 1.41
C GLY A 84 3.32 -28.94 0.63
N ILE A 85 2.19 -28.71 1.31
CA ILE A 85 0.89 -28.49 0.66
C ILE A 85 0.96 -27.27 -0.28
N SER A 86 1.51 -26.15 0.19
CA SER A 86 1.70 -24.95 -0.63
C SER A 86 2.54 -25.24 -1.87
N SER A 87 3.68 -25.93 -1.74
CA SER A 87 4.53 -26.26 -2.87
C SER A 87 3.80 -27.13 -3.90
N ILE A 88 3.06 -28.15 -3.46
CA ILE A 88 2.26 -29.00 -4.35
C ILE A 88 1.22 -28.15 -5.08
N VAL A 89 0.37 -27.42 -4.36
CA VAL A 89 -0.72 -26.63 -4.94
C VAL A 89 -0.18 -25.57 -5.92
N GLN A 90 0.91 -24.87 -5.55
CA GLN A 90 1.52 -23.85 -6.39
C GLN A 90 2.18 -24.44 -7.63
N ASN A 91 2.75 -25.65 -7.57
CA ASN A 91 3.28 -26.32 -8.76
C ASN A 91 2.16 -26.60 -9.78
N TYR A 92 1.00 -27.10 -9.34
CA TYR A 92 -0.16 -27.29 -10.23
C TYR A 92 -0.69 -25.96 -10.76
N GLN A 93 -0.73 -24.93 -9.92
CA GLN A 93 -1.12 -23.58 -10.33
C GLN A 93 -0.21 -23.08 -11.46
N VAL A 94 1.11 -23.10 -11.26
CA VAL A 94 2.09 -22.63 -12.25
C VAL A 94 1.98 -23.41 -13.56
N LEU A 95 1.91 -24.74 -13.51
CA LEU A 95 1.75 -25.57 -14.70
C LEU A 95 0.46 -25.24 -15.45
N THR A 96 -0.65 -25.12 -14.74
CA THR A 96 -1.96 -24.80 -15.32
C THR A 96 -1.93 -23.44 -16.03
N LEU A 97 -1.41 -22.42 -15.34
CA LEU A 97 -1.29 -21.07 -15.92
C LEU A 97 -0.33 -21.02 -17.11
N THR A 98 0.78 -21.77 -17.04
CA THR A 98 1.75 -21.86 -18.14
C THR A 98 1.10 -22.43 -19.40
N TYR A 99 0.36 -23.55 -19.28
CA TYR A 99 -0.33 -24.13 -20.43
C TYR A 99 -1.47 -23.26 -20.95
N CYS A 100 -2.23 -22.59 -20.07
CA CYS A 100 -3.21 -21.59 -20.49
C CYS A 100 -2.56 -20.49 -21.34
N ASN A 101 -1.46 -19.92 -20.86
CA ASN A 101 -0.73 -18.86 -21.58
C ASN A 101 -0.18 -19.35 -22.94
N ILE A 102 0.37 -20.56 -23.00
CA ILE A 102 0.85 -21.16 -24.25
C ILE A 102 -0.31 -21.28 -25.26
N ILE A 103 -1.46 -21.80 -24.82
CA ILE A 103 -2.64 -21.95 -25.69
C ILE A 103 -3.11 -20.59 -26.21
N GLU A 104 -3.22 -19.60 -25.32
CA GLU A 104 -3.68 -18.27 -25.66
C GLU A 104 -2.75 -17.52 -26.61
N GLN A 105 -1.45 -17.61 -26.42
CA GLN A 105 -0.47 -16.87 -27.22
C GLN A 105 -0.21 -17.50 -28.59
N HIS A 106 -0.31 -18.83 -28.70
CA HIS A 106 0.12 -19.54 -29.90
C HIS A 106 -0.99 -20.18 -30.73
N TYR A 107 -2.19 -20.36 -30.18
CA TYR A 107 -3.26 -21.12 -30.82
C TYR A 107 -4.63 -20.42 -30.81
N LEU A 108 -4.90 -19.56 -29.81
CA LEU A 108 -6.15 -18.79 -29.74
C LEU A 108 -5.92 -17.31 -30.07
N GLU A 109 -5.87 -17.00 -31.37
CA GLU A 109 -5.73 -15.62 -31.85
C GLU A 109 -7.07 -14.84 -31.77
N GLY A 110 -7.00 -13.53 -31.55
CA GLY A 110 -8.15 -12.61 -31.52
C GLY A 110 -8.67 -12.23 -30.12
N GLU A 111 -9.49 -11.17 -30.07
CA GLU A 111 -10.17 -10.65 -28.87
C GLU A 111 -11.70 -10.95 -28.87
N GLU A 112 -12.17 -11.79 -29.80
CA GLU A 112 -13.59 -12.01 -30.01
C GLU A 112 -14.26 -12.87 -28.93
N HIS A 113 -15.56 -12.65 -28.71
CA HIS A 113 -16.38 -13.43 -27.75
C HIS A 113 -16.45 -14.93 -28.06
N THR A 114 -16.10 -15.33 -29.28
CA THR A 114 -16.04 -16.70 -29.79
C THR A 114 -14.71 -17.41 -29.49
N LYS A 115 -13.69 -16.69 -28.97
CA LYS A 115 -12.33 -17.19 -28.72
C LYS A 115 -12.28 -18.52 -27.96
N TYR A 116 -13.20 -18.71 -27.02
CA TYR A 116 -13.28 -19.90 -26.17
C TYR A 116 -14.48 -20.80 -26.47
N GLN A 117 -15.28 -20.47 -27.49
CA GLN A 117 -16.47 -21.24 -27.86
C GLN A 117 -16.12 -22.31 -28.89
N ILE A 118 -16.48 -23.56 -28.59
CA ILE A 118 -16.30 -24.70 -29.50
C ILE A 118 -17.22 -24.50 -30.71
N SER A 119 -16.65 -24.56 -31.91
CA SER A 119 -17.39 -24.45 -33.17
C SER A 119 -18.14 -25.75 -33.50
N GLN A 120 -19.12 -25.68 -34.41
CA GLN A 120 -19.79 -26.89 -34.92
C GLN A 120 -18.90 -27.74 -35.84
N GLU A 121 -17.80 -27.19 -36.34
CA GLU A 121 -16.89 -27.85 -37.27
C GLU A 121 -15.85 -28.73 -36.54
N HIS A 122 -15.74 -28.61 -35.21
CA HIS A 122 -14.83 -29.40 -34.37
C HIS A 122 -13.38 -29.42 -34.89
N SER A 123 -12.87 -28.24 -35.25
CA SER A 123 -11.51 -28.04 -35.78
C SER A 123 -10.41 -28.35 -34.73
N ILE A 124 -9.14 -28.41 -35.16
CA ILE A 124 -8.01 -28.51 -34.22
C ILE A 124 -8.03 -27.38 -33.18
N ILE A 125 -8.48 -26.19 -33.59
CA ILE A 125 -8.55 -25.02 -32.74
C ILE A 125 -9.55 -25.30 -31.61
N ASP A 126 -10.63 -26.03 -31.90
CA ASP A 126 -11.60 -26.44 -30.89
C ASP A 126 -11.03 -27.46 -29.89
N VAL A 127 -10.07 -28.29 -30.29
CA VAL A 127 -9.31 -29.12 -29.34
C VAL A 127 -8.45 -28.27 -28.41
N PHE A 128 -7.79 -27.22 -28.91
CA PHE A 128 -7.07 -26.26 -28.06
C PHE A 128 -8.01 -25.49 -27.13
N LYS A 129 -9.21 -25.09 -27.60
CA LYS A 129 -10.25 -24.48 -26.75
C LYS A 129 -10.70 -25.44 -25.65
N LEU A 130 -10.93 -26.71 -25.98
CA LEU A 130 -11.33 -27.74 -25.01
C LEU A 130 -10.23 -28.02 -23.98
N THR A 131 -8.97 -28.05 -24.44
CA THR A 131 -7.78 -28.16 -23.57
C THR A 131 -7.72 -26.96 -22.61
N TYR A 132 -7.91 -25.74 -23.11
CA TYR A 132 -7.96 -24.53 -22.30
C TYR A 132 -9.10 -24.58 -21.27
N GLN A 133 -10.32 -24.95 -21.67
CA GLN A 133 -11.46 -25.08 -20.77
C GLN A 133 -11.20 -26.12 -19.66
N THR A 134 -10.48 -27.20 -19.98
CA THR A 134 -10.08 -28.21 -19.00
C THR A 134 -9.07 -27.67 -18.00
N LEU A 135 -8.07 -26.91 -18.47
CA LEU A 135 -7.11 -26.21 -17.60
C LEU A 135 -7.80 -25.16 -16.72
N ASP A 136 -8.76 -24.41 -17.27
CA ASP A 136 -9.57 -23.47 -16.48
C ASP A 136 -10.37 -24.20 -15.38
N ALA A 137 -10.92 -25.38 -15.67
CA ALA A 137 -11.61 -26.20 -14.67
C ALA A 137 -10.66 -26.71 -13.57
N ILE A 138 -9.39 -26.98 -13.89
CA ILE A 138 -8.34 -27.29 -12.91
C ILE A 138 -8.02 -26.05 -12.06
N ALA A 139 -7.81 -24.89 -12.68
CA ALA A 139 -7.60 -23.62 -11.98
C ALA A 139 -8.76 -23.30 -11.03
N ASN A 140 -10.01 -23.52 -11.47
CA ASN A 140 -11.19 -23.37 -10.63
C ASN A 140 -11.14 -24.26 -9.39
N TYR A 141 -10.75 -25.50 -9.61
CA TYR A 141 -10.74 -26.50 -8.56
C TYR A 141 -9.65 -26.21 -7.51
N LEU A 142 -8.49 -25.72 -7.97
CA LEU A 142 -7.43 -25.19 -7.11
C LEU A 142 -7.95 -24.04 -6.24
N GLU A 143 -8.65 -23.07 -6.85
CA GLU A 143 -9.24 -21.93 -6.13
C GLU A 143 -10.28 -22.34 -5.10
N VAL A 144 -11.22 -23.22 -5.46
CA VAL A 144 -12.31 -23.61 -4.55
C VAL A 144 -11.81 -24.49 -3.41
N SER A 145 -10.88 -25.40 -3.69
CA SER A 145 -10.49 -26.45 -2.73
C SER A 145 -9.25 -26.09 -1.92
N PHE A 146 -8.36 -25.27 -2.48
CA PHE A 146 -7.03 -25.01 -1.92
C PHE A 146 -6.67 -23.53 -1.89
N PHE A 147 -7.66 -22.62 -1.89
CA PHE A 147 -7.48 -21.16 -1.89
C PHE A 147 -6.31 -20.68 -1.02
N LYS A 148 -6.28 -21.10 0.26
CA LYS A 148 -5.28 -20.69 1.26
C LYS A 148 -3.83 -20.98 0.83
N TYR A 149 -3.61 -21.97 -0.02
CA TYR A 149 -2.29 -22.44 -0.42
C TYR A 149 -1.82 -21.89 -1.77
N LEU A 150 -2.69 -21.17 -2.51
CA LEU A 150 -2.33 -20.57 -3.78
C LEU A 150 -1.33 -19.43 -3.63
N ASP A 151 -0.51 -19.25 -4.65
CA ASP A 151 0.23 -18.01 -4.85
C ASP A 151 -0.73 -16.98 -5.44
N HIS A 152 -1.13 -16.00 -4.63
CA HIS A 152 -2.10 -14.97 -5.02
C HIS A 152 -1.46 -13.87 -5.87
N SER A 153 -0.13 -13.86 -6.03
CA SER A 153 0.58 -12.92 -6.89
C SER A 153 0.57 -13.31 -8.37
N GLN A 154 0.15 -14.55 -8.68
CA GLN A 154 0.03 -15.01 -10.06
C GLN A 154 -1.15 -14.35 -10.78
N GLU A 155 -0.98 -14.12 -12.09
CA GLU A 155 -2.06 -13.66 -12.96
C GLU A 155 -3.15 -14.72 -13.08
N ILE A 156 -4.41 -14.30 -13.17
CA ILE A 156 -5.51 -15.21 -13.47
C ILE A 156 -5.58 -15.47 -14.98
N PRO A 157 -6.05 -16.66 -15.42
CA PRO A 157 -6.29 -16.93 -16.84
C PRO A 157 -7.17 -15.85 -17.49
N TYR A 158 -6.88 -15.47 -18.74
CA TYR A 158 -7.55 -14.33 -19.38
C TYR A 158 -9.06 -14.55 -19.51
N GLN A 159 -9.52 -15.77 -19.78
CA GLN A 159 -10.96 -16.07 -19.78
C GLN A 159 -11.64 -15.74 -18.43
N ARG A 160 -10.97 -15.99 -17.30
CA ARG A 160 -11.50 -15.64 -15.96
C ARG A 160 -11.54 -14.14 -15.74
N LYS A 161 -10.55 -13.41 -16.25
CA LYS A 161 -10.57 -11.94 -16.26
C LYS A 161 -11.78 -11.42 -17.02
N LEU A 162 -12.04 -11.93 -18.22
CA LEU A 162 -13.20 -11.54 -19.02
C LEU A 162 -14.51 -11.84 -18.29
N TRP A 163 -14.63 -13.01 -17.66
CA TRP A 163 -15.81 -13.38 -16.89
C TRP A 163 -16.01 -12.46 -15.68
N TYR A 164 -14.94 -12.13 -14.96
CA TYR A 164 -14.97 -11.18 -13.86
C TYR A 164 -15.45 -9.79 -14.32
N VAL A 165 -14.87 -9.26 -15.40
CA VAL A 165 -15.28 -7.99 -16.00
C VAL A 165 -16.74 -8.02 -16.39
N HIS A 166 -17.18 -9.05 -17.12
CA HIS A 166 -18.58 -9.22 -17.51
C HIS A 166 -19.52 -9.21 -16.29
N GLN A 167 -19.18 -9.94 -15.23
CA GLN A 167 -19.98 -10.03 -14.02
C GLN A 167 -20.05 -8.70 -13.24
N GLN A 168 -18.96 -7.92 -13.21
CA GLN A 168 -18.87 -6.72 -12.40
C GLN A 168 -19.16 -5.42 -13.15
N LYS A 169 -19.19 -5.44 -14.49
CA LYS A 169 -19.31 -4.25 -15.33
C LYS A 169 -20.52 -3.38 -14.99
N GLU A 170 -21.71 -3.98 -14.92
CA GLU A 170 -22.94 -3.25 -14.60
C GLU A 170 -22.86 -2.60 -13.21
N SER A 171 -22.40 -3.36 -12.21
CA SER A 171 -22.22 -2.85 -10.84
C SER A 171 -21.22 -1.69 -10.80
N CYS A 172 -20.12 -1.78 -11.53
CA CYS A 172 -19.12 -0.71 -11.62
C CYS A 172 -19.70 0.54 -12.27
N THR A 173 -20.44 0.41 -13.37
CA THR A 173 -21.10 1.55 -14.04
C THR A 173 -22.09 2.24 -13.12
N LEU A 174 -22.97 1.49 -12.43
CA LEU A 174 -23.92 2.05 -11.47
C LEU A 174 -23.23 2.77 -10.31
N LEU A 175 -22.11 2.21 -9.81
CA LEU A 175 -21.31 2.86 -8.77
C LEU A 175 -20.69 4.16 -9.27
N ILE A 176 -20.14 4.18 -10.49
CA ILE A 176 -19.55 5.37 -11.10
C ILE A 176 -20.59 6.48 -11.19
N ASP A 177 -21.77 6.18 -11.75
CA ASP A 177 -22.86 7.16 -11.90
C ASP A 177 -23.31 7.72 -10.54
N HIS A 178 -23.45 6.85 -9.54
CA HIS A 178 -23.83 7.26 -8.19
C HIS A 178 -22.75 8.15 -7.57
N ILE A 179 -21.45 7.79 -7.66
CA ILE A 179 -20.36 8.61 -7.13
C ILE A 179 -20.29 9.97 -7.81
N GLN A 180 -20.50 10.03 -9.12
CA GLN A 180 -20.52 11.28 -9.89
C GLN A 180 -21.69 12.19 -9.48
N SER A 181 -22.82 11.60 -9.08
CA SER A 181 -23.98 12.35 -8.57
C SER A 181 -23.78 12.94 -7.17
N LEU A 182 -22.79 12.46 -6.41
CA LEU A 182 -22.54 12.94 -5.04
C LEU A 182 -21.97 14.38 -5.06
N THR A 183 -22.43 15.20 -4.12
CA THR A 183 -21.89 16.55 -3.91
C THR A 183 -20.56 16.53 -3.14
N ILE A 184 -19.53 15.91 -3.72
CA ILE A 184 -18.17 15.82 -3.17
C ILE A 184 -17.15 16.42 -4.14
N ASN A 185 -15.89 16.54 -3.71
CA ASN A 185 -14.83 17.09 -4.55
C ASN A 185 -14.60 16.22 -5.80
N ARG A 186 -14.51 16.85 -6.98
CA ARG A 186 -14.32 16.16 -8.27
C ARG A 186 -13.06 15.28 -8.31
N THR A 187 -11.94 15.76 -7.79
CA THR A 187 -10.70 14.97 -7.72
C THR A 187 -10.89 13.71 -6.87
N LEU A 188 -11.68 13.78 -5.80
CA LEU A 188 -12.02 12.59 -5.00
C LEU A 188 -12.88 11.61 -5.79
N GLN A 189 -13.87 12.09 -6.56
CA GLN A 189 -14.69 11.23 -7.43
C GLN A 189 -13.80 10.49 -8.43
N GLU A 190 -12.92 11.21 -9.12
CA GLU A 190 -11.99 10.63 -10.10
C GLU A 190 -11.06 9.57 -9.46
N ILE A 191 -10.58 9.81 -8.24
CA ILE A 191 -9.75 8.86 -7.49
C ILE A 191 -10.53 7.57 -7.17
N ILE A 192 -11.78 7.68 -6.72
CA ILE A 192 -12.61 6.53 -6.31
C ILE A 192 -13.11 5.75 -7.54
N CYS A 193 -13.42 6.46 -8.63
CA CYS A 193 -13.92 5.84 -9.87
C CYS A 193 -12.82 5.18 -10.69
N ALA A 194 -11.55 5.57 -10.55
CA ALA A 194 -10.46 5.04 -11.37
C ALA A 194 -10.35 3.49 -11.37
N PRO A 195 -10.43 2.78 -10.22
CA PRO A 195 -10.47 1.32 -10.23
C PRO A 195 -11.72 0.77 -10.91
N LEU A 196 -12.89 1.39 -10.71
CA LEU A 196 -14.14 0.93 -11.31
C LEU A 196 -14.11 1.05 -12.84
N LEU A 197 -13.54 2.13 -13.35
CA LEU A 197 -13.35 2.35 -14.79
C LEU A 197 -12.48 1.27 -15.41
N LYS A 198 -11.37 0.89 -14.76
CA LYS A 198 -10.53 -0.23 -15.22
C LYS A 198 -11.32 -1.53 -15.42
N VAL A 199 -12.25 -1.83 -14.50
CA VAL A 199 -13.12 -3.01 -14.65
C VAL A 199 -14.10 -2.80 -15.81
N SER A 200 -14.83 -1.68 -15.84
CA SER A 200 -15.85 -1.41 -16.85
C SER A 200 -15.31 -1.35 -18.29
N GLU A 201 -14.07 -0.88 -18.45
CA GLU A 201 -13.35 -0.72 -19.72
C GLU A 201 -12.48 -1.94 -20.08
N ASN A 202 -12.44 -2.98 -19.24
CA ASN A 202 -11.55 -4.15 -19.40
C ASN A 202 -10.05 -3.80 -19.43
N ASP A 203 -9.65 -2.69 -18.79
CA ASP A 203 -8.25 -2.25 -18.64
C ASP A 203 -7.63 -2.82 -17.34
N LEU A 204 -7.61 -4.15 -17.28
CA LEU A 204 -6.97 -4.91 -16.20
C LEU A 204 -5.78 -5.67 -16.79
N SER A 205 -4.63 -4.99 -16.86
CA SER A 205 -3.35 -5.60 -17.26
C SER A 205 -2.71 -6.28 -16.06
N GLY A 206 -2.17 -7.49 -16.27
CA GLY A 206 -1.51 -8.27 -15.22
C GLY A 206 -2.42 -8.66 -14.05
N PHE A 207 -3.72 -8.89 -14.31
CA PHE A 207 -4.73 -9.02 -13.27
C PHE A 207 -4.55 -10.30 -12.43
N THR A 208 -4.11 -10.14 -11.20
CA THR A 208 -3.75 -11.23 -10.29
C THR A 208 -4.92 -11.73 -9.45
N TYR A 209 -4.73 -12.90 -8.82
CA TYR A 209 -5.64 -13.44 -7.81
C TYR A 209 -5.89 -12.46 -6.66
N GLN A 210 -4.83 -11.84 -6.15
CA GLN A 210 -4.90 -10.85 -5.09
C GLN A 210 -5.66 -9.60 -5.52
N GLU A 211 -5.43 -9.10 -6.73
CA GLU A 211 -6.16 -7.95 -7.26
C GLU A 211 -7.64 -8.27 -7.44
N ARG A 212 -8.00 -9.44 -7.97
CA ARG A 212 -9.40 -9.87 -8.09
C ARG A 212 -10.11 -9.89 -6.74
N GLU A 213 -9.46 -10.39 -5.70
CA GLU A 213 -10.00 -10.37 -4.34
C GLU A 213 -10.20 -8.93 -3.85
N TYR A 214 -9.18 -8.08 -3.99
CA TYR A 214 -9.26 -6.68 -3.61
C TYR A 214 -10.42 -5.96 -4.30
N TYR A 215 -10.51 -6.06 -5.63
CA TYR A 215 -11.55 -5.39 -6.42
C TYR A 215 -12.95 -5.89 -6.04
N THR A 216 -13.11 -7.19 -5.78
CA THR A 216 -14.38 -7.77 -5.31
C THR A 216 -14.82 -7.15 -3.98
N VAL A 217 -13.90 -7.02 -3.02
CA VAL A 217 -14.16 -6.38 -1.73
C VAL A 217 -14.44 -4.88 -1.92
N TYR A 218 -13.65 -4.20 -2.75
CA TYR A 218 -13.78 -2.77 -3.04
C TYR A 218 -15.18 -2.44 -3.59
N ILE A 219 -15.62 -3.12 -4.65
CA ILE A 219 -16.94 -2.96 -5.27
C ILE A 219 -18.03 -3.22 -4.21
N LYS A 220 -17.96 -4.36 -3.51
CA LYS A 220 -18.96 -4.72 -2.49
C LYS A 220 -19.09 -3.68 -1.38
N VAL A 221 -17.98 -3.17 -0.88
CA VAL A 221 -17.97 -2.18 0.21
C VAL A 221 -18.49 -0.83 -0.28
N LEU A 222 -18.13 -0.39 -1.48
CA LEU A 222 -18.68 0.83 -2.07
C LEU A 222 -20.18 0.72 -2.32
N THR A 223 -20.67 -0.40 -2.87
CA THR A 223 -22.12 -0.63 -3.04
C THR A 223 -22.86 -0.51 -1.72
N LYS A 224 -22.32 -1.10 -0.65
CA LYS A 224 -22.90 -0.99 0.70
C LYS A 224 -22.80 0.41 1.30
N LEU A 225 -21.75 1.17 0.99
CA LEU A 225 -21.62 2.55 1.44
C LEU A 225 -22.68 3.43 0.77
N LEU A 226 -22.81 3.31 -0.55
CA LEU A 226 -23.70 4.15 -1.36
C LEU A 226 -25.17 3.73 -1.26
N SER A 227 -25.47 2.52 -0.79
CA SER A 227 -26.85 2.14 -0.46
C SER A 227 -27.40 2.83 0.79
N LYS A 228 -26.58 3.60 1.52
CA LYS A 228 -27.02 4.34 2.72
C LYS A 228 -27.71 5.64 2.32
N LYS A 229 -28.74 6.04 3.09
CA LYS A 229 -29.49 7.28 2.87
C LYS A 229 -28.63 8.54 2.91
N THR A 230 -27.56 8.53 3.71
CA THR A 230 -26.64 9.66 3.85
C THR A 230 -25.20 9.16 3.77
N VAL A 231 -24.43 9.75 2.86
CA VAL A 231 -23.01 9.49 2.69
C VAL A 231 -22.27 10.80 2.93
N THR A 232 -21.40 10.83 3.93
CA THR A 232 -20.55 12.01 4.19
C THR A 232 -19.15 11.77 3.66
N VAL A 233 -18.44 12.86 3.38
CA VAL A 233 -17.04 12.81 2.91
C VAL A 233 -16.14 12.08 3.92
N GLU A 234 -16.36 12.29 5.22
CA GLU A 234 -15.63 11.61 6.28
C GLU A 234 -15.87 10.09 6.28
N THR A 235 -17.10 9.64 5.98
CA THR A 235 -17.38 8.20 5.85
C THR A 235 -16.68 7.59 4.64
N ILE A 236 -16.56 8.33 3.54
CA ILE A 236 -15.79 7.92 2.36
C ILE A 236 -14.31 7.77 2.74
N TYR A 237 -13.73 8.75 3.42
CA TYR A 237 -12.33 8.67 3.86
C TYR A 237 -12.07 7.46 4.76
N ALA A 238 -12.95 7.23 5.73
CA ALA A 238 -12.84 6.07 6.62
C ALA A 238 -12.90 4.75 5.83
N VAL A 239 -13.77 4.65 4.82
CA VAL A 239 -13.88 3.46 3.97
C VAL A 239 -12.63 3.25 3.11
N LEU A 240 -12.07 4.30 2.50
CA LEU A 240 -10.86 4.19 1.70
C LEU A 240 -9.64 3.78 2.55
N ILE A 241 -9.55 4.29 3.79
CA ILE A 241 -8.52 3.86 4.76
C ILE A 241 -8.77 2.41 5.19
N SER A 242 -10.01 2.02 5.51
CA SER A 242 -10.31 0.65 5.95
C SER A 242 -10.07 -0.39 4.87
N LEU A 243 -10.23 0.00 3.60
CA LEU A 243 -9.95 -0.80 2.41
C LEU A 243 -8.48 -0.81 2.02
N GLU A 244 -7.56 -0.14 2.74
CA GLU A 244 -6.15 -0.05 2.31
C GLU A 244 -6.01 0.40 0.85
N PHE A 245 -6.79 1.41 0.45
CA PHE A 245 -6.73 2.00 -0.88
C PHE A 245 -5.49 2.87 -1.04
N ASN A 246 -4.30 2.29 -0.88
CA ASN A 246 -3.03 2.96 -0.69
C ASN A 246 -2.40 3.45 -1.99
N THR A 247 -3.09 4.36 -2.69
CA THR A 247 -2.53 5.08 -3.84
C THR A 247 -1.90 6.41 -3.43
N PHE A 248 -0.88 6.86 -4.17
CA PHE A 248 -0.34 8.22 -3.99
C PHE A 248 -1.42 9.29 -4.16
N LYS A 249 -2.35 9.10 -5.10
CA LYS A 249 -3.42 10.08 -5.39
C LYS A 249 -4.30 10.32 -4.16
N ILE A 250 -4.76 9.28 -3.47
CA ILE A 250 -5.60 9.48 -2.28
C ILE A 250 -4.79 10.01 -1.09
N PHE A 251 -3.53 9.58 -0.94
CA PHE A 251 -2.66 10.09 0.11
C PHE A 251 -2.46 11.60 -0.02
N PHE A 252 -2.08 12.09 -1.21
CA PHE A 252 -1.92 13.52 -1.46
C PHE A 252 -3.25 14.27 -1.33
N PHE A 253 -4.34 13.72 -1.86
CA PHE A 253 -5.65 14.33 -1.72
C PHE A 253 -6.07 14.55 -0.25
N LEU A 254 -5.89 13.54 0.61
CA LEU A 254 -6.25 13.62 2.03
C LEU A 254 -5.34 14.60 2.78
N THR A 255 -4.03 14.52 2.55
CA THR A 255 -3.03 15.40 3.17
C THR A 255 -3.19 16.86 2.74
N ASP A 256 -3.50 17.14 1.48
CA ASP A 256 -3.81 18.48 0.99
C ASP A 256 -5.12 19.01 1.57
N THR A 257 -6.13 18.16 1.67
CA THR A 257 -7.42 18.54 2.27
C THR A 257 -7.26 18.96 3.72
N ILE A 258 -6.52 18.19 4.53
CA ILE A 258 -6.29 18.54 5.93
C ILE A 258 -5.33 19.73 6.05
N SER A 259 -4.28 19.81 5.23
CA SER A 259 -3.37 20.95 5.18
C SER A 259 -4.09 22.25 4.85
N GLY A 260 -5.01 22.23 3.88
CA GLY A 260 -5.86 23.36 3.55
C GLY A 260 -6.75 23.81 4.72
N LYS A 261 -7.36 22.85 5.45
CA LYS A 261 -8.14 23.14 6.67
C LYS A 261 -7.26 23.75 7.76
N VAL A 262 -6.03 23.27 7.93
CA VAL A 262 -5.06 23.76 8.92
C VAL A 262 -4.54 25.16 8.56
N LYS A 263 -4.21 25.42 7.28
CA LYS A 263 -3.70 26.71 6.80
C LYS A 263 -4.69 27.87 7.03
N ARG A 264 -6.00 27.59 6.95
CA ARG A 264 -7.07 28.59 7.18
C ARG A 264 -7.19 29.01 8.66
N LEU A 265 -6.66 28.23 9.59
CA LEU A 265 -6.69 28.57 11.01
C LEU A 265 -5.53 29.52 11.33
N GLN A 266 -5.80 30.62 12.01
CA GLN A 266 -4.74 31.58 12.37
C GLN A 266 -3.98 31.15 13.63
N ASN A 267 -4.69 30.59 14.62
CA ASN A 267 -4.11 30.22 15.91
C ASN A 267 -3.34 28.89 15.82
N PRO A 268 -2.03 28.85 16.15
CA PRO A 268 -1.24 27.61 16.12
C PRO A 268 -1.77 26.48 16.99
N ASN A 269 -2.34 26.78 18.16
CA ASN A 269 -2.96 25.77 19.02
C ASN A 269 -4.21 25.16 18.37
N LYS A 270 -4.98 25.96 17.63
CA LYS A 270 -6.13 25.44 16.84
C LYS A 270 -5.66 24.55 15.69
N LYS A 271 -4.54 24.89 15.04
CA LYS A 271 -3.91 24.04 14.01
C LYS A 271 -3.52 22.68 14.58
N ILE A 272 -2.78 22.68 15.70
CA ILE A 272 -2.35 21.46 16.39
C ILE A 272 -3.56 20.62 16.84
N ALA A 273 -4.58 21.25 17.45
CA ALA A 273 -5.80 20.55 17.85
C ALA A 273 -6.51 19.90 16.65
N ARG A 274 -6.58 20.58 15.51
CA ARG A 274 -7.19 20.03 14.29
C ARG A 274 -6.42 18.83 13.74
N LEU A 275 -5.10 18.86 13.79
CA LEU A 275 -4.26 17.71 13.39
C LEU A 275 -4.39 16.54 14.38
N HIS A 276 -4.49 16.80 15.68
CA HIS A 276 -4.77 15.74 16.66
C HIS A 276 -6.14 15.10 16.45
N GLN A 277 -7.14 15.88 16.06
CA GLN A 277 -8.44 15.32 15.70
C GLN A 277 -8.33 14.40 14.48
N PHE A 278 -7.65 14.83 13.41
CA PHE A 278 -7.42 14.00 12.24
C PHE A 278 -6.60 12.74 12.58
N LEU A 279 -5.56 12.88 13.39
CA LEU A 279 -4.75 11.75 13.89
C LEU A 279 -5.62 10.73 14.63
N LYS A 280 -6.54 11.21 15.49
CA LYS A 280 -7.47 10.35 16.21
C LYS A 280 -8.39 9.62 15.23
N GLU A 281 -9.00 10.34 14.29
CA GLU A 281 -9.89 9.77 13.26
C GLU A 281 -9.18 8.62 12.51
N VAL A 282 -7.99 8.88 11.93
CA VAL A 282 -7.18 7.87 11.23
C VAL A 282 -6.81 6.70 12.13
N LYS A 283 -6.37 6.96 13.37
CA LYS A 283 -5.97 5.91 14.32
C LYS A 283 -7.13 4.97 14.65
N THR A 284 -8.33 5.53 14.83
CA THR A 284 -9.55 4.78 15.17
C THR A 284 -10.18 4.04 14.01
N THR A 285 -9.87 4.40 12.75
CA THR A 285 -10.34 3.64 11.59
C THR A 285 -9.68 2.26 11.56
N THR A 286 -10.47 1.21 11.71
CA THR A 286 -9.99 -0.17 11.60
C THR A 286 -9.76 -0.54 10.14
N VAL A 287 -8.62 -1.17 9.86
CA VAL A 287 -8.36 -1.79 8.55
C VAL A 287 -9.12 -3.10 8.49
N THR A 288 -9.99 -3.25 7.50
CA THR A 288 -10.92 -4.39 7.38
C THR A 288 -10.55 -5.37 6.28
N THR A 289 -9.58 -5.03 5.44
CA THR A 289 -9.08 -5.90 4.38
C THR A 289 -7.68 -6.42 4.71
N PRO A 290 -7.36 -7.69 4.43
CA PRO A 290 -6.01 -8.21 4.55
C PRO A 290 -5.10 -7.77 3.40
N THR A 291 -5.67 -7.34 2.27
CA THR A 291 -4.94 -6.99 1.04
C THR A 291 -4.94 -5.49 0.79
N LYS A 292 -3.79 -4.96 0.37
CA LYS A 292 -3.63 -3.56 -0.07
C LYS A 292 -3.97 -3.42 -1.56
N TYR A 293 -4.46 -2.23 -1.98
CA TYR A 293 -4.69 -1.96 -3.41
C TYR A 293 -3.40 -2.04 -4.22
N ASN A 294 -2.33 -1.45 -3.69
CA ASN A 294 -0.99 -1.55 -4.25
C ASN A 294 -0.09 -2.29 -3.23
N PRO A 295 0.27 -3.55 -3.49
CA PRO A 295 1.12 -4.34 -2.60
C PRO A 295 2.48 -3.71 -2.32
N ASN A 296 3.03 -2.98 -3.29
CA ASN A 296 4.37 -2.35 -3.24
C ASN A 296 4.40 -1.04 -2.45
N LEU A 297 3.24 -0.49 -2.09
CA LEU A 297 3.16 0.73 -1.28
C LEU A 297 2.90 0.39 0.21
N PRO A 298 3.36 1.24 1.15
CA PRO A 298 3.01 1.11 2.57
C PRO A 298 1.50 1.25 2.79
N SER A 299 1.01 0.88 3.97
CA SER A 299 -0.40 1.08 4.32
C SER A 299 -0.80 2.55 4.22
N LEU A 300 -2.00 2.83 3.72
CA LEU A 300 -2.50 4.21 3.67
C LEU A 300 -2.62 4.78 5.09
N LYS A 301 -3.09 3.97 6.04
CA LYS A 301 -3.23 4.35 7.44
C LYS A 301 -1.88 4.73 8.03
N GLU A 302 -0.86 3.90 7.83
CA GLU A 302 0.50 4.16 8.33
C GLU A 302 1.08 5.46 7.77
N GLN A 303 0.96 5.68 6.45
CA GLN A 303 1.42 6.89 5.79
C GLN A 303 0.75 8.15 6.38
N LEU A 304 -0.58 8.12 6.55
CA LEU A 304 -1.32 9.24 7.13
C LEU A 304 -0.97 9.49 8.60
N LEU A 305 -0.76 8.43 9.40
CA LEU A 305 -0.33 8.56 10.79
C LEU A 305 1.05 9.21 10.89
N LEU A 306 2.02 8.73 10.09
CA LEU A 306 3.38 9.28 10.06
C LEU A 306 3.37 10.74 9.63
N TRP A 307 2.72 11.05 8.51
CA TRP A 307 2.62 12.41 7.99
C TRP A 307 1.98 13.35 9.02
N THR A 308 0.87 12.94 9.64
CA THR A 308 0.17 13.80 10.62
C THR A 308 1.02 14.05 11.86
N GLN A 309 1.79 13.04 12.32
CA GLN A 309 2.71 13.21 13.44
C GLN A 309 3.85 14.18 13.12
N GLU A 310 4.43 14.09 11.93
CA GLU A 310 5.47 15.03 11.48
C GLU A 310 4.94 16.46 11.38
N GLU A 311 3.73 16.65 10.87
CA GLU A 311 3.11 17.98 10.78
C GLU A 311 2.85 18.57 12.17
N ILE A 312 2.39 17.75 13.14
CA ILE A 312 2.25 18.18 14.54
C ILE A 312 3.62 18.58 15.12
N ARG A 313 4.67 17.76 14.94
CA ARG A 313 6.03 18.06 15.42
C ARG A 313 6.58 19.33 14.79
N SER A 314 6.34 19.54 13.49
CA SER A 314 6.73 20.74 12.76
C SER A 314 6.09 22.00 13.36
N LEU A 315 4.78 21.99 13.56
CA LEU A 315 4.06 23.13 14.16
C LEU A 315 4.45 23.36 15.62
N GLN A 316 4.71 22.31 16.39
CA GLN A 316 5.20 22.41 17.78
C GLN A 316 6.59 23.03 17.85
N ARG A 317 7.49 22.65 16.93
CA ARG A 317 8.80 23.30 16.79
C ARG A 317 8.65 24.78 16.43
N ASN A 318 7.80 25.10 15.47
CA ASN A 318 7.57 26.49 15.04
C ASN A 318 6.84 27.36 16.08
N THR A 319 6.04 26.76 16.96
CA THR A 319 5.44 27.48 18.12
C THR A 319 6.40 27.62 19.29
N SER A 320 7.39 26.73 19.40
CA SER A 320 8.51 26.86 20.34
C SER A 320 9.57 27.84 19.83
N TYR A 321 9.63 28.04 18.51
CA TYR A 321 10.46 29.02 17.81
C TYR A 321 9.67 30.32 17.56
N ILE A 322 9.35 31.05 18.62
CA ILE A 322 8.89 32.43 18.48
C ILE A 322 10.15 33.29 18.29
N PRO A 323 10.40 33.90 17.10
CA PRO A 323 11.31 35.02 17.03
C PRO A 323 10.72 36.11 17.90
N TYR A 324 11.56 36.73 18.70
CA TYR A 324 11.28 37.79 19.65
C TYR A 324 10.45 38.94 19.03
N VAL A 325 9.14 38.76 18.89
CA VAL A 325 8.17 39.81 18.62
C VAL A 325 7.48 40.07 19.94
N SER A 326 7.95 41.13 20.59
CA SER A 326 7.33 41.88 21.68
C SER A 326 5.83 41.57 21.87
N TYR A 327 5.54 40.57 22.69
CA TYR A 327 4.29 40.52 23.43
C TYR A 327 4.55 41.13 24.80
N GLU A 328 4.38 42.45 24.89
CA GLU A 328 4.05 43.11 26.15
C GLU A 328 2.69 42.58 26.62
N LYS A 329 2.71 41.44 27.29
CA LYS A 329 1.59 40.97 28.11
C LYS A 329 2.13 40.27 29.35
N GLY A 330 2.44 41.11 30.35
CA GLY A 330 2.27 40.82 31.77
C GLY A 330 2.59 39.40 32.26
N ARG A 331 3.75 38.83 31.93
CA ARG A 331 4.29 37.73 32.74
C ARG A 331 4.81 38.34 34.04
N SER A 332 4.18 38.00 35.16
CA SER A 332 4.69 38.38 36.48
C SER A 332 6.05 37.71 36.68
N LYS A 333 7.12 38.52 36.78
CA LYS A 333 8.47 38.01 37.01
C LYS A 333 8.52 37.17 38.29
N LYS A 334 9.19 36.02 38.24
CA LYS A 334 9.35 35.16 39.41
C LYS A 334 10.31 35.82 40.40
N LEU A 335 9.91 35.87 41.67
CA LEU A 335 10.71 36.48 42.73
C LEU A 335 11.78 35.51 43.24
N LEU A 336 13.04 35.89 43.08
CA LEU A 336 14.19 35.24 43.70
C LEU A 336 14.53 35.96 45.02
N THR A 337 14.89 35.16 46.03
CA THR A 337 15.33 35.66 47.33
C THR A 337 16.79 36.13 47.34
N ILE A 338 17.54 35.74 46.31
CA ILE A 338 18.94 36.14 46.08
C ILE A 338 19.03 37.45 45.29
N THR A 339 20.19 38.09 45.35
CA THR A 339 20.53 39.36 44.69
C THR A 339 20.98 39.17 43.24
N VAL A 340 20.96 40.25 42.46
CA VAL A 340 21.44 40.24 41.07
C VAL A 340 22.92 39.81 40.97
N SER A 341 23.76 40.19 41.93
CA SER A 341 25.17 39.74 41.97
C SER A 341 25.29 38.23 42.17
N GLU A 342 24.49 37.66 43.07
CA GLU A 342 24.49 36.21 43.33
C GLU A 342 23.97 35.44 42.12
N ILE A 343 22.92 35.94 41.45
CA ILE A 343 22.43 35.38 40.18
C ILE A 343 23.56 35.36 39.15
N SER A 344 24.25 36.48 38.97
CA SER A 344 25.33 36.62 37.98
C SER A 344 26.49 35.66 38.26
N LEU A 345 26.87 35.48 39.54
CA LEU A 345 27.92 34.54 39.93
C LEU A 345 27.49 33.08 39.76
N ILE A 346 26.25 32.72 40.10
CA ILE A 346 25.74 31.36 39.86
C ILE A 346 25.72 31.06 38.36
N THR A 347 25.24 32.00 37.54
CA THR A 347 25.27 31.87 36.08
C THR A 347 26.69 31.66 35.56
N ARG A 348 27.66 32.40 36.11
CA ARG A 348 29.08 32.20 35.78
C ARG A 348 29.57 30.79 36.10
N LEU A 349 29.28 30.30 37.30
CA LEU A 349 29.66 28.94 37.70
C LEU A 349 29.05 27.88 36.78
N LEU A 350 27.78 28.04 36.39
CA LEU A 350 27.11 27.10 35.48
C LEU A 350 27.79 27.04 34.10
N TYR A 351 28.20 28.20 33.55
CA TYR A 351 28.98 28.24 32.31
C TYR A 351 30.39 27.66 32.49
N GLU A 352 31.09 27.97 33.58
CA GLU A 352 32.45 27.47 33.86
C GLU A 352 32.48 25.95 34.09
N GLN A 353 31.37 25.35 34.55
CA GLN A 353 31.21 23.90 34.69
C GLN A 353 30.64 23.23 33.43
N ASN A 354 30.49 23.95 32.31
CA ASN A 354 29.86 23.47 31.07
C ASN A 354 28.44 22.90 31.27
N LEU A 355 27.70 23.41 32.27
CA LEU A 355 26.30 23.06 32.50
C LEU A 355 25.35 23.92 31.65
N LEU A 356 25.85 25.02 31.07
CA LEU A 356 25.14 25.88 30.15
C LEU A 356 25.97 26.07 28.87
N GLU A 357 25.32 25.90 27.73
CA GLU A 357 25.89 26.16 26.40
C GLU A 357 25.25 27.39 25.75
N GLY A 358 25.90 27.96 24.74
CA GLY A 358 25.37 29.08 23.95
C GLY A 358 25.69 30.48 24.48
N SER A 359 25.01 31.48 23.94
CA SER A 359 25.34 32.90 24.15
C SER A 359 25.00 33.38 25.57
N LYS A 360 26.03 33.84 26.30
CA LYS A 360 25.88 34.48 27.62
C LYS A 360 24.92 35.68 27.58
N LYS A 361 24.95 36.45 26.47
CA LYS A 361 24.10 37.63 26.28
C LYS A 361 22.62 37.24 26.27
N LEU A 362 22.26 36.23 25.47
CA LEU A 362 20.88 35.71 25.42
C LEU A 362 20.43 35.17 26.78
N PHE A 363 21.34 34.56 27.53
CA PHE A 363 21.04 34.07 28.85
C PHE A 363 20.81 35.20 29.87
N PHE A 364 21.57 36.30 29.79
CA PHE A 364 21.34 37.48 30.62
C PHE A 364 19.99 38.14 30.31
N GLU A 365 19.62 38.22 29.03
CA GLU A 365 18.30 38.69 28.57
C GLU A 365 17.19 37.82 29.18
N PHE A 366 17.29 36.50 29.02
CA PHE A 366 16.37 35.52 29.62
C PHE A 366 16.20 35.71 31.13
N LEU A 367 17.30 35.82 31.88
CA LEU A 367 17.26 36.00 33.34
C LEU A 367 16.58 37.32 33.73
N SER A 368 16.89 38.39 33.00
CA SER A 368 16.35 39.73 33.26
C SER A 368 14.85 39.81 33.00
N GLU A 369 14.35 39.07 32.01
CA GLU A 369 12.93 39.01 31.64
C GLU A 369 12.13 38.10 32.57
N THR A 370 12.75 37.00 33.03
CA THR A 370 12.06 35.95 33.79
C THR A 370 11.98 36.25 35.29
N TYR A 371 13.03 36.88 35.85
CA TYR A 371 13.20 36.99 37.29
C TYR A 371 13.25 38.43 37.80
N GLN A 372 12.80 38.60 39.04
CA GLN A 372 13.01 39.78 39.85
C GLN A 372 13.61 39.36 41.19
N THR A 373 14.27 40.28 41.90
CA THR A 373 14.80 40.00 43.24
C THR A 373 14.06 40.82 44.29
N ARG A 374 14.19 40.46 45.57
CA ARG A 374 13.63 41.26 46.68
C ARG A 374 14.08 42.73 46.65
N LYS A 375 15.29 43.00 46.15
CA LYS A 375 15.89 44.34 46.09
C LYS A 375 15.71 45.04 44.74
N ALA A 376 15.36 44.32 43.68
CA ALA A 376 15.24 44.86 42.33
C ALA A 376 14.09 44.19 41.57
N LYS A 377 12.99 44.93 41.40
CA LYS A 377 11.83 44.51 40.60
C LYS A 377 12.14 44.47 39.09
N ILE A 378 13.02 45.37 38.65
CA ILE A 378 13.52 45.45 37.27
C ILE A 378 15.02 45.15 37.32
N ILE A 379 15.43 44.13 36.57
CA ILE A 379 16.82 43.76 36.36
C ILE A 379 17.10 44.02 34.89
N SER A 380 18.20 44.70 34.54
CA SER A 380 18.64 44.83 33.16
C SER A 380 19.68 43.75 32.83
N PRO A 381 19.75 43.28 31.56
CA PRO A 381 20.80 42.37 31.10
C PRO A 381 22.21 42.90 31.40
N ASP A 382 22.43 44.21 31.23
CA ASP A 382 23.71 44.86 31.50
C ASP A 382 24.10 44.82 32.98
N SER A 383 23.13 44.91 33.89
CA SER A 383 23.39 44.79 35.33
C SER A 383 23.87 43.39 35.71
N ILE A 384 23.33 42.36 35.04
CA ILE A 384 23.79 40.97 35.19
C ILE A 384 25.18 40.81 34.56
N SER A 385 25.37 41.29 33.33
CA SER A 385 26.65 41.22 32.61
C SER A 385 27.79 41.88 33.38
N ASN A 386 27.57 43.10 33.89
CA ASN A 386 28.59 43.81 34.66
C ASN A 386 28.98 43.04 35.93
N ARG A 387 28.00 42.50 36.67
CA ARG A 387 28.24 41.74 37.91
C ARG A 387 28.79 40.33 37.67
N TYR A 388 28.56 39.77 36.48
CA TYR A 388 29.14 38.51 36.04
C TYR A 388 30.67 38.60 35.94
N TYR A 389 31.18 39.72 35.42
CA TYR A 389 32.62 39.98 35.32
C TYR A 389 33.22 40.64 36.56
N SER A 390 32.44 41.43 37.32
CA SER A 390 32.89 42.14 38.53
C SER A 390 32.42 41.48 39.83
N VAL A 391 32.99 40.31 40.14
CA VAL A 391 32.60 39.53 41.33
C VAL A 391 33.31 40.04 42.59
N THR A 392 32.52 40.38 43.63
CA THR A 392 33.04 40.79 44.95
C THR A 392 33.17 39.60 45.91
N GLU A 393 34.10 39.67 46.87
CA GLU A 393 34.28 38.64 47.90
C GLU A 393 33.02 38.41 48.76
N ALA A 394 32.27 39.48 49.06
CA ALA A 394 30.98 39.37 49.73
C ALA A 394 29.98 38.51 48.94
N THR A 395 29.96 38.64 47.61
CA THR A 395 29.10 37.84 46.72
C THR A 395 29.55 36.38 46.70
N LYS A 396 30.86 36.11 46.59
CA LYS A 396 31.40 34.74 46.66
C LYS A 396 31.03 34.04 47.96
N ASN A 397 31.21 34.70 49.09
CA ASN A 397 30.87 34.15 50.41
C ASN A 397 29.38 33.85 50.54
N SER A 398 28.51 34.72 50.01
CA SER A 398 27.07 34.49 50.05
C SER A 398 26.64 33.31 49.16
N VAL A 399 27.16 33.21 47.93
CA VAL A 399 26.89 32.07 47.03
C VAL A 399 27.45 30.76 47.61
N LYS A 400 28.65 30.77 48.21
CA LYS A 400 29.22 29.59 48.88
C LYS A 400 28.32 29.07 50.00
N ARG A 401 27.72 29.97 50.79
CA ARG A 401 26.76 29.61 51.83
C ARG A 401 25.46 29.05 51.24
N LEU A 402 24.98 29.61 50.12
CA LEU A 402 23.80 29.11 49.42
C LEU A 402 24.03 27.67 48.92
N LEU A 403 25.14 27.43 48.21
CA LEU A 403 25.47 26.11 47.67
C LEU A 403 25.67 25.06 48.78
N ARG A 404 26.33 25.41 49.88
CA ARG A 404 26.44 24.52 51.06
C ARG A 404 25.09 24.15 51.65
N LYS A 405 24.14 25.09 51.72
CA LYS A 405 22.77 24.79 52.19
C LYS A 405 22.07 23.83 51.24
N MET A 406 22.23 24.00 49.93
CA MET A 406 21.67 23.08 48.94
C MET A 406 22.27 21.67 49.08
N LEU A 407 23.59 21.57 49.26
CA LEU A 407 24.27 20.30 49.49
C LEU A 407 23.72 19.57 50.73
N VAL A 408 23.62 20.26 51.87
CA VAL A 408 23.03 19.69 53.10
C VAL A 408 21.58 19.23 52.89
N HIS A 409 20.82 19.91 52.03
CA HIS A 409 19.47 19.45 51.69
C HIS A 409 19.47 18.19 50.82
N ILE A 410 20.41 18.07 49.89
CA ILE A 410 20.58 16.86 49.06
C ILE A 410 20.97 15.67 49.96
N ASP A 411 21.94 15.86 50.86
CA ASP A 411 22.39 14.81 51.78
C ASP A 411 21.26 14.32 52.72
N LYS A 412 20.29 15.19 53.00
CA LYS A 412 19.09 14.86 53.79
C LYS A 412 17.97 14.18 53.00
N MET A 413 18.04 14.19 51.67
CA MET A 413 17.07 13.49 50.81
C MET A 413 17.47 12.02 50.59
N GLU A 414 18.71 11.65 50.87
CA GLU A 414 19.23 10.28 50.78
C GLU A 414 19.10 9.48 52.10
N ALA A 415 18.53 10.09 53.14
CA ALA A 415 18.13 9.45 54.40
C ALA A 415 16.61 9.47 54.55
#